data_AF-A0A8H3RWD5-F1
#
_entry.id   AF-A0A8H3RWD5-F1
#
_cell.length_a   1.000
_cell.length_b   1.000
_cell.length_c   1.000
_cell.angle_alpha   90.00
_cell.angle_beta   90.00
_cell.angle_gamma   90.00
#
_symmetry.space_group_name_H-M   'P 1'
#
loop_
_entity.id
_entity.type
_entity.pdbx_description
1 polymer ?
#
loop_
_entity_poly.entity_id
_entity_poly.type
_entity_poly.pdbx_seq_one_letter_code
_entity_poly.pdbx_strand_id
1 'polypeptide(L)'
;MRRSSSSSHSWQTALQKVFRRRSSESKGKQPASDDDFEIGEHKDGFYKYSQEMLEEKKGRFEPRAMRASGSAEVTYMSTSNRAEVSYMRGSDSTEASYASAQMSPIETPTLPYTIGSSEWHSFAAREQLLDNPYGRAAAEKFGSVISVFSKVYTIAKILAWALRTYGVELDDAPGGILARLKDAEAVVNTDSLAELIGGTEMLYYSLYARLVMEIANVELCGHYDLNLRRMLIKETFTLPETSHLRDIFITFKDVLDAPEVCSGLDYDLVKQHQDSIICHATDKLAITGFSAHDLIGYRTSILKIVSDETHPFVLKWRGLVYLYRMPGVETITVMSEKYLTIMPKVTATDDFPATELPFVNRDSIQLEIWQRENVLDNRQATLAKLEGSSVGDIRRDDGRRRLLDFVKEKKCICRSSCSCATDCTMDVLLPCPCSERILRIVLAKRHEAAGEQDFGPRCGSLARAFFEGLAMVSREVAHYELVAELHRAMQLFEEVVGKQRQTAATGSRLV
;
A
#
# COMPACT_ATOMS: atom_id res chain seq x y z
N MET A 1 -40.26 -19.37 -35.81
CA MET A 1 -39.01 -18.78 -35.29
C MET A 1 -39.23 -18.39 -33.83
N ARG A 2 -38.71 -19.20 -32.88
CA ARG A 2 -38.88 -18.98 -31.43
C ARG A 2 -37.72 -18.12 -30.90
N ARG A 3 -38.08 -17.11 -30.11
CA ARG A 3 -37.18 -16.19 -29.39
C ARG A 3 -36.37 -16.93 -28.33
N SER A 4 -35.06 -16.70 -28.32
CA SER A 4 -34.15 -17.05 -27.21
C SER A 4 -33.77 -15.76 -26.45
N SER A 5 -34.49 -15.45 -25.36
CA SER A 5 -34.17 -14.33 -24.47
C SER A 5 -34.31 -14.71 -22.99
N SER A 6 -33.86 -15.91 -22.61
CA SER A 6 -34.04 -16.45 -21.24
C SER A 6 -32.72 -16.81 -20.55
N SER A 7 -31.57 -16.77 -21.25
CA SER A 7 -30.26 -17.18 -20.72
C SER A 7 -29.43 -16.03 -20.14
N SER A 8 -29.95 -14.81 -19.98
CA SER A 8 -29.22 -13.72 -19.30
C SER A 8 -29.70 -13.51 -17.86
N HIS A 9 -31.00 -13.68 -17.61
CA HIS A 9 -31.59 -13.49 -16.29
C HIS A 9 -31.31 -14.63 -15.28
N SER A 10 -31.22 -15.89 -15.75
CA SER A 10 -30.91 -17.01 -14.85
C SER A 10 -29.48 -16.95 -14.30
N TRP A 11 -28.54 -16.44 -15.11
CA TRP A 11 -27.13 -16.32 -14.74
C TRP A 11 -26.84 -15.09 -13.88
N GLN A 12 -27.54 -13.97 -14.09
CA GLN A 12 -27.54 -12.86 -13.13
C GLN A 12 -27.99 -13.30 -11.74
N THR A 13 -29.01 -14.16 -11.67
CA THR A 13 -29.50 -14.74 -10.41
C THR A 13 -28.46 -15.69 -9.78
N ALA A 14 -27.71 -16.44 -10.59
CA ALA A 14 -26.63 -17.31 -10.11
C ALA A 14 -25.43 -16.50 -9.57
N LEU A 15 -25.01 -15.45 -10.26
CA LEU A 15 -23.91 -14.57 -9.82
C LEU A 15 -24.28 -13.78 -8.55
N GLN A 16 -25.51 -13.29 -8.43
CA GLN A 16 -25.98 -12.67 -7.19
C GLN A 16 -26.07 -13.64 -6.01
N LYS A 17 -26.30 -14.94 -6.27
CA LYS A 17 -26.27 -15.98 -5.23
C LYS A 17 -24.85 -16.35 -4.81
N VAL A 18 -23.88 -16.34 -5.75
CA VAL A 18 -22.46 -16.63 -5.48
C VAL A 18 -21.75 -15.44 -4.81
N PHE A 19 -22.13 -14.20 -5.12
CA PHE A 19 -21.49 -12.98 -4.61
C PHE A 19 -22.42 -12.11 -3.75
N ARG A 20 -23.15 -12.72 -2.79
CA ARG A 20 -24.04 -11.97 -1.89
C ARG A 20 -23.29 -10.94 -1.03
N ARG A 21 -23.82 -9.71 -0.94
CA ARG A 21 -23.49 -8.72 0.10
C ARG A 21 -24.08 -9.19 1.44
N ARG A 22 -23.29 -9.19 2.52
CA ARG A 22 -23.78 -9.49 3.88
C ARG A 22 -23.79 -8.21 4.72
N SER A 23 -24.85 -8.05 5.50
CA SER A 23 -24.99 -7.13 6.63
C SER A 23 -24.91 -7.96 7.92
N SER A 24 -24.24 -7.47 8.95
CA SER A 24 -23.96 -8.21 10.20
C SER A 24 -24.42 -7.47 11.45
N GLU A 25 -25.06 -8.17 12.39
CA GLU A 25 -25.28 -7.73 13.78
C GLU A 25 -24.85 -8.80 14.81
N SER A 26 -23.95 -8.36 15.70
CA SER A 26 -23.85 -8.59 17.15
C SER A 26 -23.28 -9.89 17.79
N LYS A 27 -22.16 -9.65 18.53
CA LYS A 27 -21.85 -9.91 19.96
C LYS A 27 -21.85 -11.34 20.56
N GLY A 28 -20.64 -11.80 20.95
CA GLY A 28 -20.25 -11.85 22.38
C GLY A 28 -19.69 -13.16 22.98
N LYS A 29 -18.50 -13.00 23.61
CA LYS A 29 -17.94 -13.65 24.84
C LYS A 29 -16.96 -14.86 24.74
N GLN A 30 -15.73 -14.55 25.17
CA GLN A 30 -14.54 -15.34 25.61
C GLN A 30 -14.72 -16.01 27.00
N PRO A 31 -13.84 -16.91 27.55
CA PRO A 31 -12.36 -16.74 27.74
C PRO A 31 -11.44 -18.03 27.73
N ALA A 32 -10.11 -17.91 27.46
CA ALA A 32 -8.89 -18.03 28.34
C ALA A 32 -8.45 -19.47 28.73
N SER A 33 -7.17 -19.89 28.86
CA SER A 33 -5.81 -19.35 28.64
C SER A 33 -4.73 -20.46 28.85
N ASP A 34 -3.45 -20.13 28.53
CA ASP A 34 -2.14 -20.61 29.07
C ASP A 34 -1.64 -22.06 28.73
N ASP A 35 -0.35 -22.39 28.53
CA ASP A 35 0.94 -21.76 28.88
C ASP A 35 2.11 -22.29 28.01
N ASP A 36 3.14 -21.45 27.87
CA ASP A 36 4.60 -21.63 27.71
C ASP A 36 5.25 -22.85 27.04
N PHE A 37 6.24 -22.62 26.15
CA PHE A 37 7.57 -23.30 26.17
C PHE A 37 8.63 -22.61 25.26
N GLU A 38 9.87 -22.62 25.74
CA GLU A 38 11.06 -21.88 25.32
C GLU A 38 11.75 -22.33 24.01
N ILE A 39 12.07 -21.32 23.17
CA ILE A 39 13.31 -20.98 22.43
C ILE A 39 14.31 -22.08 22.01
N GLY A 40 14.61 -22.10 20.68
CA GLY A 40 15.84 -22.68 20.12
C GLY A 40 16.17 -22.11 18.73
N GLU A 41 17.36 -21.54 18.59
CA GLU A 41 17.94 -20.81 17.45
C GLU A 41 18.01 -21.63 16.14
N HIS A 42 17.46 -21.14 15.01
CA HIS A 42 17.94 -21.50 13.66
C HIS A 42 17.63 -20.39 12.63
N LYS A 43 18.57 -19.46 12.48
CA LYS A 43 18.72 -18.64 11.27
C LYS A 43 19.31 -19.52 10.15
N ASP A 44 19.00 -19.14 8.91
CA ASP A 44 19.77 -19.48 7.69
C ASP A 44 19.23 -20.54 6.71
N GLY A 45 17.91 -20.57 6.48
CA GLY A 45 17.33 -21.32 5.36
C GLY A 45 17.00 -20.49 4.10
N PHE A 46 16.65 -19.20 4.28
CA PHE A 46 16.02 -18.40 3.22
C PHE A 46 17.01 -17.62 2.34
N TYR A 47 18.24 -17.39 2.81
CA TYR A 47 19.28 -16.68 2.06
C TYR A 47 19.81 -17.50 0.86
N LYS A 48 19.85 -18.83 0.99
CA LYS A 48 20.30 -19.72 -0.10
C LYS A 48 19.34 -19.75 -1.29
N TYR A 49 18.03 -19.68 -1.04
CA TYR A 49 17.02 -19.79 -2.09
C TYR A 49 16.92 -18.52 -2.95
N SER A 50 17.07 -17.34 -2.34
CA SER A 50 17.09 -16.07 -3.07
C SER A 50 18.36 -15.91 -3.91
N GLN A 51 19.46 -16.54 -3.52
CA GLN A 51 20.72 -16.52 -4.29
C GLN A 51 20.68 -17.46 -5.50
N GLU A 52 20.15 -18.69 -5.36
CA GLU A 52 20.00 -19.64 -6.46
C GLU A 52 19.04 -19.12 -7.56
N MET A 53 17.94 -18.46 -7.18
CA MET A 53 16.99 -17.85 -8.13
C MET A 53 17.58 -16.66 -8.90
N LEU A 54 18.62 -16.00 -8.37
CA LEU A 54 19.32 -14.90 -9.04
C LEU A 54 20.40 -15.39 -10.01
N GLU A 55 21.01 -16.54 -9.74
CA GLU A 55 22.03 -17.15 -10.59
C GLU A 55 21.41 -17.83 -11.82
N GLU A 56 20.25 -18.48 -11.67
CA GLU A 56 19.53 -19.12 -12.78
C GLU A 56 19.05 -18.10 -13.84
N LYS A 57 18.79 -16.85 -13.41
CA LYS A 57 18.33 -15.75 -14.27
C LYS A 57 19.47 -15.03 -15.00
N LYS A 58 20.70 -15.08 -14.48
CA LYS A 58 21.89 -14.49 -15.12
C LYS A 58 22.46 -15.37 -16.25
N GLY A 59 22.18 -16.67 -16.25
CA GLY A 59 22.71 -17.62 -17.25
C GLY A 59 22.16 -17.51 -18.67
N ARG A 60 21.18 -16.63 -18.97
CA ARG A 60 20.53 -16.56 -20.30
C ARG A 60 20.79 -15.32 -21.13
N PHE A 61 21.54 -14.33 -20.64
CA PHE A 61 21.84 -13.13 -21.43
C PHE A 61 23.23 -12.58 -21.10
N GLU A 62 24.24 -12.93 -21.92
CA GLU A 62 25.45 -12.12 -22.07
C GLU A 62 25.76 -11.89 -23.55
N PRO A 63 26.10 -10.64 -23.91
CA PRO A 63 27.33 -10.41 -24.64
C PRO A 63 28.20 -9.28 -24.06
N ARG A 64 29.37 -9.69 -23.53
CA ARG A 64 30.76 -9.18 -23.66
C ARG A 64 31.06 -7.72 -24.15
N ALA A 65 31.70 -6.91 -23.29
CA ALA A 65 32.88 -6.02 -23.54
C ALA A 65 33.32 -5.30 -22.22
N MET A 66 34.45 -5.65 -21.57
CA MET A 66 35.85 -5.14 -21.66
C MET A 66 36.18 -3.71 -21.11
N ARG A 67 36.97 -3.71 -20.00
CA ARG A 67 38.16 -2.86 -19.62
C ARG A 67 37.97 -1.35 -19.31
N ALA A 68 38.71 -0.64 -18.43
CA ALA A 68 39.95 -0.81 -17.63
C ALA A 68 39.94 0.24 -16.46
N SER A 69 40.37 -0.08 -15.23
CA SER A 69 41.69 0.21 -14.56
C SER A 69 42.04 1.68 -14.26
N GLY A 70 42.45 1.98 -13.01
CA GLY A 70 43.30 3.16 -12.68
C GLY A 70 43.25 3.65 -11.22
N SER A 71 44.30 3.34 -10.45
CA SER A 71 44.62 3.71 -9.06
C SER A 71 45.40 5.04 -8.92
N ALA A 72 45.33 5.74 -7.77
CA ALA A 72 46.49 6.20 -6.95
C ALA A 72 46.13 7.24 -5.85
N GLU A 73 46.77 7.07 -4.69
CA GLU A 73 46.83 7.91 -3.48
C GLU A 73 47.53 9.28 -3.68
N VAL A 74 47.40 10.24 -2.74
CA VAL A 74 48.50 11.00 -2.07
C VAL A 74 48.00 11.78 -0.82
N THR A 75 48.90 11.80 0.17
CA THR A 75 49.02 12.23 1.59
C THR A 75 49.11 13.74 1.92
N TYR A 76 48.60 14.08 3.12
CA TYR A 76 48.68 15.21 4.09
C TYR A 76 49.74 16.33 4.02
N MET A 77 49.41 17.52 4.58
CA MET A 77 50.19 18.21 5.64
C MET A 77 49.40 19.29 6.43
N SER A 78 49.71 19.35 7.73
CA SER A 78 49.18 20.25 8.77
C SER A 78 49.97 21.55 8.95
N THR A 79 49.35 22.57 9.57
CA THR A 79 50.06 23.68 10.23
C THR A 79 49.49 23.94 11.62
N SER A 80 50.38 23.86 12.62
CA SER A 80 50.18 24.26 14.01
C SER A 80 50.55 25.73 14.20
N ASN A 81 49.89 26.44 15.11
CA ASN A 81 50.55 27.49 15.90
C ASN A 81 49.97 27.57 17.31
N ARG A 82 50.90 27.69 18.26
CA ARG A 82 50.78 27.57 19.71
C ARG A 82 51.04 28.97 20.27
N ALA A 83 50.17 29.47 21.16
CA ALA A 83 50.40 30.71 21.91
C ALA A 83 50.28 30.44 23.42
N GLU A 84 51.19 31.07 24.14
CA GLU A 84 51.60 30.78 25.51
C GLU A 84 50.63 31.27 26.60
N VAL A 85 50.77 30.61 27.74
CA VAL A 85 50.10 30.86 29.02
C VAL A 85 50.76 32.05 29.71
N SER A 86 49.95 33.01 30.16
CA SER A 86 50.34 34.05 31.12
C SER A 86 49.61 33.80 32.45
N TYR A 87 50.37 33.67 33.53
CA TYR A 87 49.87 33.55 34.90
C TYR A 87 49.49 34.93 35.45
N MET A 88 48.24 35.09 35.90
CA MET A 88 47.86 36.08 36.91
C MET A 88 47.00 35.37 37.96
N ARG A 89 47.49 35.44 39.20
CA ARG A 89 46.93 34.85 40.41
C ARG A 89 45.79 35.76 40.91
N GLY A 90 44.56 35.26 40.89
CA GLY A 90 43.39 35.88 41.51
C GLY A 90 42.57 34.80 42.21
N SER A 91 42.30 35.01 43.50
CA SER A 91 41.73 34.05 44.44
C SER A 91 40.34 33.52 44.10
N ASP A 92 40.13 32.28 44.54
CA ASP A 92 38.92 31.46 44.44
C ASP A 92 37.66 32.16 44.98
N SER A 93 36.61 32.23 44.16
CA SER A 93 35.21 32.27 44.60
C SER A 93 34.27 32.26 43.40
N THR A 94 33.45 31.20 43.26
CA THR A 94 32.24 31.03 42.41
C THR A 94 32.29 30.38 41.02
N GLU A 95 33.43 30.08 40.40
CA GLU A 95 33.40 29.52 39.02
C GLU A 95 33.12 27.99 38.98
N ALA A 96 33.39 27.27 40.06
CA ALA A 96 33.14 25.81 40.14
C ALA A 96 31.65 25.42 40.26
N SER A 97 30.73 26.38 40.41
CA SER A 97 29.31 26.09 40.61
C SER A 97 28.48 25.98 39.32
N TYR A 98 29.06 26.32 38.16
CA TYR A 98 28.39 26.15 36.85
C TYR A 98 29.03 25.07 35.98
N ALA A 99 30.25 24.59 36.31
CA ALA A 99 30.92 23.52 35.56
C ALA A 99 30.28 22.14 35.77
N SER A 100 29.58 21.92 36.88
CA SER A 100 28.86 20.68 37.20
C SER A 100 27.47 20.59 36.54
N ALA A 101 27.07 21.57 35.74
CA ALA A 101 25.85 21.55 34.94
C ALA A 101 26.12 21.39 33.43
N GLN A 102 27.24 20.76 33.04
CA GLN A 102 27.32 20.16 31.71
C GLN A 102 26.36 18.97 31.67
N MET A 103 25.11 19.26 31.29
CA MET A 103 24.16 18.25 30.82
C MET A 103 24.89 17.38 29.81
N SER A 104 24.88 16.06 30.02
CA SER A 104 25.39 15.09 29.04
C SER A 104 24.90 15.48 27.65
N PRO A 105 25.76 15.44 26.60
CA PRO A 105 25.34 15.78 25.25
C PRO A 105 24.05 15.05 24.91
N ILE A 106 23.06 15.78 24.39
CA ILE A 106 21.78 15.19 23.99
C ILE A 106 22.10 14.05 23.01
N GLU A 107 21.88 12.81 23.44
CA GLU A 107 22.04 11.63 22.60
C GLU A 107 20.95 11.66 21.52
N THR A 108 21.30 12.28 20.41
CA THR A 108 20.47 12.32 19.23
C THR A 108 20.65 11.03 18.43
N PRO A 109 19.58 10.47 17.84
CA PRO A 109 19.69 9.34 16.93
C PRO A 109 20.69 9.63 15.82
N THR A 110 21.53 8.64 15.53
CA THR A 110 22.60 8.78 14.53
C THR A 110 22.12 8.40 13.13
N LEU A 111 21.08 7.56 13.05
CA LEU A 111 20.49 7.09 11.81
C LEU A 111 19.06 7.61 11.64
N PRO A 112 18.56 7.69 10.39
CA PRO A 112 17.15 7.94 10.12
C PRO A 112 16.26 6.93 10.85
N TYR A 113 15.05 7.36 11.21
CA TYR A 113 14.07 6.49 11.83
C TYR A 113 13.72 5.31 10.93
N THR A 114 13.65 4.13 11.54
CA THR A 114 13.14 2.89 10.99
C THR A 114 12.38 2.15 12.09
N ILE A 115 11.48 1.26 11.69
CA ILE A 115 10.70 0.45 12.63
C ILE A 115 11.63 -0.53 13.35
N GLY A 116 11.46 -0.62 14.68
CA GLY A 116 12.33 -1.42 15.55
C GLY A 116 13.58 -0.68 16.04
N SER A 117 13.71 0.62 15.76
CA SER A 117 14.85 1.43 16.25
C SER A 117 14.65 1.91 17.68
N SER A 118 15.29 1.23 18.64
CA SER A 118 15.20 1.55 20.08
C SER A 118 15.72 2.95 20.46
N GLU A 119 16.70 3.48 19.72
CA GLU A 119 17.24 4.83 19.93
C GLU A 119 16.18 5.93 19.78
N TRP A 120 15.22 5.72 18.88
CA TRP A 120 14.17 6.69 18.57
C TRP A 120 13.08 6.75 19.65
N HIS A 121 12.77 5.65 20.32
CA HIS A 121 11.87 5.68 21.48
C HIS A 121 12.46 6.49 22.64
N SER A 122 13.75 6.29 22.92
CA SER A 122 14.47 7.02 23.97
C SER A 122 14.62 8.50 23.63
N PHE A 123 14.79 8.83 22.35
CA PHE A 123 14.83 10.21 21.88
C PHE A 123 13.46 10.90 21.99
N ALA A 124 12.40 10.29 21.47
CA ALA A 124 11.07 10.91 21.43
C ALA A 124 10.49 11.17 22.83
N ALA A 125 10.73 10.26 23.79
CA ALA A 125 10.32 10.46 25.18
C ALA A 125 11.03 11.65 25.85
N ARG A 126 12.28 11.93 25.46
CA ARG A 126 13.06 13.08 25.97
C ARG A 126 12.69 14.38 25.27
N GLU A 127 12.39 14.35 23.98
CA GLU A 127 12.01 15.55 23.21
C GLU A 127 10.66 16.13 23.65
N GLN A 128 9.71 15.29 24.06
CA GLN A 128 8.43 15.73 24.65
C GLN A 128 8.60 16.59 25.92
N LEU A 129 9.77 16.56 26.56
CA LEU A 129 10.07 17.31 27.80
C LEU A 129 10.77 18.65 27.54
N LEU A 130 11.04 19.02 26.28
CA LEU A 130 11.78 20.24 25.92
C LEU A 130 10.81 21.34 25.42
N ASP A 131 10.89 22.54 26.03
CA ASP A 131 9.98 23.68 25.79
C ASP A 131 10.09 24.34 24.39
N ASN A 132 11.09 23.97 23.56
CA ASN A 132 11.20 24.53 22.20
C ASN A 132 11.96 23.59 21.23
N PRO A 133 11.26 22.77 20.43
CA PRO A 133 11.87 21.72 19.63
C PRO A 133 12.37 22.18 18.24
N TYR A 134 12.12 23.41 17.79
CA TYR A 134 12.26 23.77 16.37
C TYR A 134 13.66 24.29 15.97
N GLY A 135 14.65 23.40 15.98
CA GLY A 135 15.92 23.56 15.26
C GLY A 135 15.89 22.88 13.89
N ARG A 136 16.76 23.29 12.94
CA ARG A 136 16.89 22.66 11.60
C ARG A 136 17.08 21.13 11.69
N ALA A 137 17.88 20.67 12.66
CA ALA A 137 18.13 19.26 12.90
C ALA A 137 16.91 18.49 13.46
N ALA A 138 15.97 19.16 14.15
CA ALA A 138 14.73 18.54 14.58
C ALA A 138 13.76 18.39 13.39
N ALA A 139 13.67 19.40 12.52
CA ALA A 139 12.84 19.33 11.32
C ALA A 139 13.25 18.18 10.37
N GLU A 140 14.56 17.93 10.20
CA GLU A 140 15.08 16.81 9.42
C GLU A 140 14.71 15.44 10.05
N LYS A 141 14.74 15.34 11.38
CA LYS A 141 14.38 14.13 12.13
C LYS A 141 12.89 13.83 12.10
N PHE A 142 12.05 14.85 12.30
CA PHE A 142 10.61 14.75 12.10
C PHE A 142 10.28 14.32 10.67
N GLY A 143 10.99 14.86 9.68
CA GLY A 143 10.88 14.44 8.28
C GLY A 143 11.14 12.95 8.08
N SER A 144 12.13 12.38 8.77
CA SER A 144 12.41 10.94 8.72
C SER A 144 11.25 10.09 9.25
N VAL A 145 10.66 10.46 10.38
CA VAL A 145 9.51 9.72 10.96
C VAL A 145 8.28 9.85 10.08
N ILE A 146 8.00 11.05 9.55
CA ILE A 146 6.90 11.29 8.61
C ILE A 146 7.07 10.44 7.35
N SER A 147 8.29 10.33 6.81
CA SER A 147 8.54 9.51 5.62
C SER A 147 8.19 8.04 5.84
N VAL A 148 8.63 7.44 6.95
CA VAL A 148 8.30 6.04 7.29
C VAL A 148 6.80 5.88 7.57
N PHE A 149 6.21 6.78 8.38
CA PHE A 149 4.78 6.79 8.65
C PHE A 149 3.97 6.82 7.35
N SER A 150 4.29 7.75 6.45
CA SER A 150 3.58 7.91 5.18
C SER A 150 3.68 6.67 4.30
N LYS A 151 4.83 5.99 4.24
CA LYS A 151 4.97 4.71 3.53
C LYS A 151 4.05 3.64 4.13
N VAL A 152 4.14 3.40 5.44
CA VAL A 152 3.31 2.38 6.14
C VAL A 152 1.83 2.69 6.00
N TYR A 153 1.44 3.93 6.24
CA TYR A 153 0.06 4.39 6.13
C TYR A 153 -0.49 4.27 4.71
N THR A 154 0.30 4.59 3.69
CA THR A 154 -0.08 4.41 2.28
C THR A 154 -0.42 2.96 1.99
N ILE A 155 0.48 2.02 2.36
CA ILE A 155 0.26 0.59 2.13
C ILE A 155 -0.96 0.11 2.92
N ALA A 156 -1.10 0.49 4.18
CA ALA A 156 -2.24 0.13 5.01
C ALA A 156 -3.56 0.60 4.40
N LYS A 157 -3.63 1.84 3.92
CA LYS A 157 -4.83 2.40 3.32
C LYS A 157 -5.20 1.74 2.00
N ILE A 158 -4.23 1.50 1.13
CA ILE A 158 -4.47 0.83 -0.15
C ILE A 158 -4.89 -0.63 0.10
N LEU A 159 -4.22 -1.35 1.01
CA LEU A 159 -4.59 -2.72 1.38
C LEU A 159 -6.01 -2.78 1.98
N ALA A 160 -6.34 -1.88 2.91
CA ALA A 160 -7.67 -1.82 3.50
C ALA A 160 -8.76 -1.62 2.43
N TRP A 161 -8.53 -0.72 1.48
CA TRP A 161 -9.43 -0.53 0.35
C TRP A 161 -9.53 -1.80 -0.52
N ALA A 162 -8.40 -2.41 -0.88
CA ALA A 162 -8.37 -3.66 -1.64
C ALA A 162 -9.22 -4.73 -0.95
N LEU A 163 -8.98 -4.99 0.34
CA LEU A 163 -9.74 -5.98 1.12
C LEU A 163 -11.24 -5.67 1.14
N ARG A 164 -11.64 -4.41 1.35
CA ARG A 164 -13.04 -3.99 1.27
C ARG A 164 -13.66 -4.28 -0.10
N THR A 165 -12.95 -4.00 -1.21
CA THR A 165 -13.48 -4.28 -2.56
C THR A 165 -13.73 -5.77 -2.82
N TYR A 166 -12.96 -6.67 -2.20
CA TYR A 166 -13.20 -8.13 -2.20
C TYR A 166 -14.27 -8.58 -1.18
N GLY A 167 -14.86 -7.63 -0.44
CA GLY A 167 -15.91 -7.84 0.57
C GLY A 167 -15.41 -8.37 1.91
N VAL A 168 -14.17 -8.04 2.27
CA VAL A 168 -13.67 -8.29 3.63
C VAL A 168 -14.22 -7.22 4.56
N GLU A 169 -14.92 -7.66 5.59
CA GLU A 169 -15.22 -6.83 6.76
C GLU A 169 -13.91 -6.62 7.54
N LEU A 170 -13.46 -5.38 7.61
CA LEU A 170 -12.27 -5.03 8.39
C LEU A 170 -12.65 -4.88 9.86
N ASP A 171 -11.87 -5.50 10.73
CA ASP A 171 -12.13 -5.51 12.17
C ASP A 171 -11.79 -4.15 12.81
N ASP A 172 -12.77 -3.58 13.50
CA ASP A 172 -12.67 -2.34 14.29
C ASP A 172 -12.36 -2.62 15.78
N ALA A 173 -12.20 -3.89 16.16
CA ALA A 173 -11.76 -4.25 17.49
C ALA A 173 -10.33 -3.74 17.76
N PRO A 174 -9.95 -3.52 19.04
CA PRO A 174 -8.60 -3.10 19.41
C PRO A 174 -7.55 -4.06 18.82
N GLY A 175 -6.60 -3.52 18.04
CA GLY A 175 -5.57 -4.30 17.36
C GLY A 175 -5.88 -4.67 15.90
N GLY A 176 -7.14 -4.56 15.48
CA GLY A 176 -7.56 -4.72 14.09
C GLY A 176 -7.03 -3.60 13.18
N ILE A 177 -6.82 -3.90 11.90
CA ILE A 177 -6.24 -2.96 10.94
C ILE A 177 -7.09 -1.68 10.77
N LEU A 178 -8.42 -1.76 10.93
CA LEU A 178 -9.28 -0.58 10.82
C LEU A 178 -9.12 0.35 12.03
N ALA A 179 -9.07 -0.22 13.24
CA ALA A 179 -8.79 0.54 14.46
C ALA A 179 -7.41 1.21 14.37
N ARG A 180 -6.37 0.47 13.97
CA ARG A 180 -5.01 1.03 13.81
C ARG A 180 -4.93 2.13 12.75
N LEU A 181 -5.73 2.04 11.69
CA LEU A 181 -5.84 3.12 10.71
C LEU A 181 -6.48 4.37 11.30
N LYS A 182 -7.54 4.24 12.12
CA LYS A 182 -8.17 5.37 12.80
C LYS A 182 -7.21 6.01 13.82
N ASP A 183 -6.48 5.19 14.57
CA ASP A 183 -5.46 5.67 15.51
C ASP A 183 -4.37 6.46 14.76
N ALA A 184 -3.86 5.92 13.65
CA ALA A 184 -2.87 6.59 12.80
C ALA A 184 -3.39 7.92 12.25
N GLU A 185 -4.67 7.99 11.83
CA GLU A 185 -5.29 9.24 11.38
C GLU A 185 -5.45 10.27 12.50
N ALA A 186 -5.75 9.83 13.72
CA ALA A 186 -5.83 10.71 14.88
C ALA A 186 -4.46 11.31 15.23
N VAL A 187 -3.41 10.48 15.22
CA VAL A 187 -2.02 10.86 15.50
C VAL A 187 -1.46 11.85 14.47
N VAL A 188 -1.94 11.83 13.22
CA VAL A 188 -1.56 12.85 12.22
C VAL A 188 -2.05 14.24 12.63
N ASN A 189 -3.08 14.35 13.46
CA ASN A 189 -3.56 15.64 13.95
C ASN A 189 -2.87 16.11 15.24
N THR A 190 -1.89 15.36 15.76
CA THR A 190 -1.11 15.74 16.95
C THR A 190 0.31 16.15 16.57
N ASP A 191 0.93 17.06 17.32
CA ASP A 191 2.34 17.47 17.13
C ASP A 191 3.34 16.55 17.86
N SER A 192 2.87 15.42 18.39
CA SER A 192 3.67 14.54 19.25
C SER A 192 4.49 13.53 18.44
N LEU A 193 5.81 13.59 18.55
CA LEU A 193 6.71 12.63 17.89
C LEU A 193 6.55 11.20 18.44
N ALA A 194 6.44 11.05 19.76
CA ALA A 194 6.34 9.72 20.37
C ALA A 194 5.01 9.04 20.02
N GLU A 195 3.91 9.80 19.93
CA GLU A 195 2.63 9.27 19.44
C GLU A 195 2.74 8.85 17.98
N LEU A 196 3.45 9.63 17.14
CA LEU A 196 3.68 9.29 15.73
C LEU A 196 4.47 7.99 15.59
N ILE A 197 5.57 7.83 16.34
CA ILE A 197 6.37 6.60 16.34
C ILE A 197 5.52 5.41 16.81
N GLY A 198 4.89 5.52 17.98
CA GLY A 198 4.06 4.44 18.53
C GLY A 198 2.90 4.04 17.61
N GLY A 199 2.20 5.02 17.04
CA GLY A 199 1.14 4.78 16.05
C GLY A 199 1.65 4.13 14.77
N THR A 200 2.84 4.50 14.30
CA THR A 200 3.47 3.92 13.11
C THR A 200 3.79 2.45 13.31
N GLU A 201 4.44 2.10 14.43
CA GLU A 201 4.85 0.71 14.69
C GLU A 201 3.65 -0.21 14.90
N MET A 202 2.65 0.23 15.67
CA MET A 202 1.43 -0.57 15.87
C MET A 202 0.64 -0.79 14.57
N LEU A 203 0.62 0.22 13.67
CA LEU A 203 0.03 0.06 12.34
C LEU A 203 0.85 -0.90 11.49
N TYR A 204 2.19 -0.80 11.52
CA TYR A 204 3.08 -1.66 10.75
C TYR A 204 2.92 -3.13 11.09
N TYR A 205 2.97 -3.51 12.37
CA TYR A 205 2.89 -4.92 12.75
C TYR A 205 1.52 -5.53 12.42
N SER A 206 0.43 -4.79 12.64
CA SER A 206 -0.93 -5.21 12.25
C SER A 206 -1.07 -5.33 10.73
N LEU A 207 -0.53 -4.36 9.98
CA LEU A 207 -0.49 -4.37 8.52
C LEU A 207 0.30 -5.56 7.99
N TYR A 208 1.52 -5.75 8.47
CA TYR A 208 2.45 -6.78 8.00
C TYR A 208 1.89 -8.17 8.25
N ALA A 209 1.38 -8.41 9.46
CA ALA A 209 0.67 -9.64 9.81
C ALA A 209 -0.48 -9.92 8.84
N ARG A 210 -1.34 -8.92 8.59
CA ARG A 210 -2.47 -9.06 7.67
C ARG A 210 -2.02 -9.31 6.23
N LEU A 211 -1.03 -8.55 5.75
CA LEU A 211 -0.54 -8.64 4.38
C LEU A 211 0.02 -10.03 4.07
N VAL A 212 0.84 -10.60 4.95
CA VAL A 212 1.40 -11.94 4.77
C VAL A 212 0.29 -13.00 4.67
N MET A 213 -0.72 -12.92 5.55
CA MET A 213 -1.87 -13.83 5.48
C MET A 213 -2.64 -13.68 4.16
N GLU A 214 -2.80 -12.46 3.66
CA GLU A 214 -3.53 -12.23 2.41
C GLU A 214 -2.74 -12.64 1.17
N ILE A 215 -1.41 -12.54 1.18
CA ILE A 215 -0.56 -13.13 0.13
C ILE A 215 -0.79 -14.66 0.07
N ALA A 216 -0.80 -15.34 1.22
CA ALA A 216 -1.07 -16.78 1.28
C ALA A 216 -2.48 -17.12 0.77
N ASN A 217 -3.50 -16.36 1.17
CA ASN A 217 -4.88 -16.57 0.74
C ASN A 217 -5.06 -16.37 -0.78
N VAL A 218 -4.45 -15.33 -1.35
CA VAL A 218 -4.50 -15.06 -2.80
C VAL A 218 -3.79 -16.16 -3.58
N GLU A 219 -2.59 -16.57 -3.12
CA GLU A 219 -1.84 -17.65 -3.74
C GLU A 219 -2.61 -18.97 -3.69
N LEU A 220 -3.25 -19.30 -2.58
CA LEU A 220 -4.10 -20.48 -2.44
C LEU A 220 -5.28 -20.44 -3.41
N CYS A 221 -5.98 -19.29 -3.48
CA CYS A 221 -7.07 -19.11 -4.42
C CYS A 221 -6.63 -19.24 -5.89
N GLY A 222 -5.37 -18.87 -6.20
CA GLY A 222 -4.79 -19.02 -7.54
C GLY A 222 -4.59 -20.46 -8.00
N HIS A 223 -4.65 -21.46 -7.11
CA HIS A 223 -4.56 -22.87 -7.48
C HIS A 223 -5.86 -23.43 -8.07
N TYR A 224 -6.96 -22.70 -7.95
CA TYR A 224 -8.24 -23.10 -8.51
C TYR A 224 -8.50 -22.37 -9.84
N ASP A 225 -8.44 -23.11 -10.95
CA ASP A 225 -8.67 -22.57 -12.28
C ASP A 225 -10.17 -22.34 -12.52
N LEU A 226 -10.60 -21.09 -12.41
CA LEU A 226 -11.97 -20.65 -12.71
C LEU A 226 -11.94 -19.60 -13.83
N ASN A 227 -12.21 -20.03 -15.06
CA ASN A 227 -12.19 -19.15 -16.22
C ASN A 227 -13.49 -18.33 -16.34
N LEU A 228 -13.63 -17.30 -15.51
CA LEU A 228 -14.79 -16.39 -15.48
C LEU A 228 -14.73 -15.29 -16.55
N ARG A 229 -13.64 -15.16 -17.31
CA ARG A 229 -13.47 -14.09 -18.32
C ARG A 229 -14.54 -14.10 -19.41
N ARG A 230 -15.11 -15.28 -19.69
CA ARG A 230 -16.22 -15.43 -20.66
C ARG A 230 -17.56 -14.91 -20.15
N MET A 231 -17.67 -14.54 -18.87
CA MET A 231 -18.91 -14.11 -18.21
C MET A 231 -18.96 -12.59 -17.95
N LEU A 232 -17.95 -11.84 -18.38
CA LEU A 232 -17.85 -10.40 -18.14
C LEU A 232 -18.84 -9.62 -19.01
N ILE A 233 -19.86 -9.07 -18.37
CA ILE A 233 -20.68 -7.98 -18.90
C ILE A 233 -19.82 -6.72 -18.89
N LYS A 234 -19.98 -5.83 -19.90
CA LYS A 234 -19.26 -4.55 -20.03
C LYS A 234 -19.46 -3.69 -18.79
N GLU A 235 -18.57 -3.82 -17.81
CA GLU A 235 -18.49 -3.00 -16.61
C GLU A 235 -17.23 -2.12 -16.68
N THR A 236 -17.26 -0.97 -16.01
CA THR A 236 -16.20 0.05 -16.11
C THR A 236 -14.92 -0.32 -15.37
N PHE A 237 -14.99 -1.21 -14.38
CA PHE A 237 -13.84 -1.70 -13.61
C PHE A 237 -14.07 -3.13 -13.14
N THR A 238 -13.06 -3.98 -13.33
CA THR A 238 -13.01 -5.36 -12.83
C THR A 238 -11.86 -5.52 -11.83
N LEU A 239 -12.07 -6.35 -10.82
CA LEU A 239 -11.02 -6.67 -9.85
C LEU A 239 -9.90 -7.50 -10.51
N PRO A 240 -8.65 -7.33 -10.04
CA PRO A 240 -7.53 -8.08 -10.59
C PRO A 240 -7.68 -9.57 -10.31
N GLU A 241 -7.16 -10.38 -11.23
CA GLU A 241 -7.01 -11.82 -11.01
C GLU A 241 -6.00 -12.12 -9.90
N THR A 242 -6.08 -13.31 -9.33
CA THR A 242 -5.26 -13.75 -8.20
C THR A 242 -3.76 -13.61 -8.45
N SER A 243 -3.26 -13.93 -9.64
CA SER A 243 -1.84 -13.75 -9.97
C SER A 243 -1.40 -12.28 -9.92
N HIS A 244 -2.17 -11.38 -10.54
CA HIS A 244 -1.87 -9.94 -10.54
C HIS A 244 -2.02 -9.33 -9.14
N LEU A 245 -3.06 -9.74 -8.41
CA LEU A 245 -3.27 -9.28 -7.03
C LEU A 245 -2.14 -9.73 -6.10
N ARG A 246 -1.64 -10.95 -6.29
CA ARG A 246 -0.49 -11.46 -5.56
C ARG A 246 0.75 -10.60 -5.82
N ASP A 247 1.01 -10.22 -7.07
CA ASP A 247 2.15 -9.36 -7.41
C ASP A 247 2.00 -7.96 -6.78
N ILE A 248 0.77 -7.41 -6.73
CA ILE A 248 0.49 -6.17 -5.99
C ILE A 248 0.84 -6.33 -4.50
N PHE A 249 0.37 -7.39 -3.84
CA PHE A 249 0.63 -7.61 -2.42
C PHE A 249 2.10 -7.92 -2.10
N ILE A 250 2.81 -8.61 -3.00
CA ILE A 250 4.26 -8.78 -2.88
C ILE A 250 4.96 -7.42 -2.98
N THR A 251 4.56 -6.57 -3.93
CA THR A 251 5.11 -5.20 -4.04
C THR A 251 4.90 -4.41 -2.74
N PHE A 252 3.75 -4.57 -2.08
CA PHE A 252 3.51 -3.95 -0.77
C PHE A 252 4.46 -4.48 0.29
N LYS A 253 4.71 -5.79 0.30
CA LYS A 253 5.61 -6.44 1.26
C LYS A 253 7.05 -5.97 1.03
N ASP A 254 7.51 -5.91 -0.22
CA ASP A 254 8.86 -5.45 -0.57
C ASP A 254 9.14 -4.03 -0.05
N VAL A 255 8.13 -3.16 -0.05
CA VAL A 255 8.23 -1.81 0.55
C VAL A 255 8.33 -1.86 2.07
N LEU A 256 7.58 -2.75 2.72
CA LEU A 256 7.60 -2.90 4.19
C LEU A 256 8.85 -3.62 4.71
N ASP A 257 9.45 -4.46 3.88
CA ASP A 257 10.72 -5.15 4.14
C ASP A 257 11.94 -4.27 3.86
N ALA A 258 11.76 -3.15 3.16
CA ALA A 258 12.86 -2.27 2.78
C ALA A 258 13.62 -1.80 4.04
N PRO A 259 14.97 -1.84 4.05
CA PRO A 259 15.75 -1.43 5.22
C PRO A 259 15.49 0.01 5.66
N GLU A 260 15.06 0.88 4.73
CA GLU A 260 14.69 2.27 5.06
C GLU A 260 13.30 2.39 5.73
N VAL A 261 12.56 1.29 5.87
CA VAL A 261 11.25 1.23 6.54
C VAL A 261 11.36 0.42 7.83
N CYS A 262 11.98 -0.76 7.77
CA CYS A 262 12.12 -1.65 8.93
C CYS A 262 13.54 -2.23 8.99
N SER A 263 14.21 -2.02 10.12
CA SER A 263 15.56 -2.56 10.37
C SER A 263 15.56 -3.77 11.30
N GLY A 264 14.47 -3.99 12.03
CA GLY A 264 14.33 -5.12 12.96
C GLY A 264 12.86 -5.51 13.11
N LEU A 265 12.43 -6.54 12.38
CA LEU A 265 11.08 -7.07 12.48
C LEU A 265 10.94 -7.91 13.76
N ASP A 266 10.02 -7.50 14.64
CA ASP A 266 9.57 -8.32 15.76
C ASP A 266 8.57 -9.41 15.28
N TYR A 267 9.04 -10.66 15.24
CA TYR A 267 8.25 -11.80 14.81
C TYR A 267 7.14 -12.18 15.81
N ASP A 268 7.33 -11.90 17.10
CA ASP A 268 6.35 -12.25 18.12
C ASP A 268 5.13 -11.33 18.03
N LEU A 269 5.34 -10.03 17.79
CA LEU A 269 4.24 -9.10 17.51
C LEU A 269 3.48 -9.47 16.23
N VAL A 270 4.19 -9.86 15.16
CA VAL A 270 3.54 -10.34 13.94
C VAL A 270 2.68 -11.57 14.22
N LYS A 271 3.22 -12.54 14.98
CA LYS A 271 2.52 -13.77 15.34
C LYS A 271 1.29 -13.48 16.20
N GLN A 272 1.40 -12.62 17.21
CA GLN A 272 0.27 -12.21 18.06
C GLN A 272 -0.88 -11.61 17.22
N HIS A 273 -0.55 -10.73 16.26
CA HIS A 273 -1.55 -10.16 15.36
C HIS A 273 -2.18 -11.22 14.44
N GLN A 274 -1.40 -12.17 13.91
CA GLN A 274 -1.93 -13.27 13.10
C GLN A 274 -2.84 -14.19 13.91
N ASP A 275 -2.43 -14.58 15.12
CA ASP A 275 -3.21 -15.43 16.01
C ASP A 275 -4.57 -14.78 16.32
N SER A 276 -4.60 -13.47 16.60
CA SER A 276 -5.86 -12.72 16.78
C SER A 276 -6.79 -12.81 15.57
N ILE A 277 -6.24 -12.63 14.35
CA ILE A 277 -7.01 -12.73 13.09
C ILE A 277 -7.54 -14.16 12.89
N ILE A 278 -6.71 -15.18 13.16
CA ILE A 278 -7.05 -16.60 12.98
C ILE A 278 -8.13 -17.01 13.97
N CYS A 279 -8.00 -16.63 15.24
CA CYS A 279 -8.99 -16.90 16.27
C CYS A 279 -10.34 -16.31 15.88
N HIS A 280 -10.39 -15.03 15.52
CA HIS A 280 -11.64 -14.39 15.09
C HIS A 280 -12.26 -15.06 13.85
N ALA A 281 -11.44 -15.43 12.86
CA ALA A 281 -11.93 -16.15 11.68
C ALA A 281 -12.48 -17.55 12.02
N THR A 282 -11.82 -18.24 12.95
CA THR A 282 -12.22 -19.58 13.41
C THR A 282 -13.51 -19.52 14.23
N ASP A 283 -13.65 -18.55 15.12
CA ASP A 283 -14.87 -18.33 15.91
C ASP A 283 -16.06 -18.00 14.99
N LYS A 284 -15.85 -17.11 14.00
CA LYS A 284 -16.88 -16.80 13.00
C LYS A 284 -17.27 -18.05 12.21
N LEU A 285 -16.31 -18.90 11.87
CA LEU A 285 -16.57 -20.15 11.16
C LEU A 285 -17.36 -21.13 12.03
N ALA A 286 -17.00 -21.28 13.30
CA ALA A 286 -17.70 -22.13 14.26
C ALA A 286 -19.18 -21.74 14.40
N ILE A 287 -19.47 -20.43 14.40
CA ILE A 287 -20.86 -19.91 14.44
C ILE A 287 -21.60 -20.18 13.13
N THR A 288 -20.97 -19.92 11.98
CA THR A 288 -21.65 -20.05 10.67
C THR A 288 -21.71 -21.49 10.13
N GLY A 289 -20.89 -22.38 10.67
CA GLY A 289 -20.67 -23.73 10.17
C GLY A 289 -19.79 -23.76 8.92
N PHE A 290 -19.01 -24.85 8.79
CA PHE A 290 -18.26 -25.14 7.58
C PHE A 290 -19.05 -26.09 6.67
N SER A 291 -19.00 -25.85 5.36
CA SER A 291 -19.50 -26.77 4.34
C SER A 291 -18.52 -26.83 3.18
N ALA A 292 -18.06 -28.03 2.86
CA ALA A 292 -17.18 -28.30 1.72
C ALA A 292 -17.92 -28.28 0.36
N HIS A 293 -19.25 -28.33 0.37
CA HIS A 293 -20.10 -28.41 -0.82
C HIS A 293 -20.52 -27.00 -1.27
N ASP A 294 -19.64 -26.33 -2.00
CA ASP A 294 -19.95 -25.07 -2.67
C ASP A 294 -20.38 -25.29 -4.13
N LEU A 295 -21.02 -24.28 -4.74
CA LEU A 295 -21.64 -24.39 -6.07
C LEU A 295 -20.64 -24.68 -7.20
N ILE A 296 -19.37 -24.31 -7.01
CA ILE A 296 -18.33 -24.44 -8.05
C ILE A 296 -17.29 -25.52 -7.67
N GLY A 297 -17.35 -26.09 -6.46
CA GLY A 297 -16.42 -27.08 -5.96
C GLY A 297 -15.06 -26.51 -5.51
N TYR A 298 -14.98 -25.20 -5.28
CA TYR A 298 -13.78 -24.52 -4.79
C TYR A 298 -13.30 -25.08 -3.46
N ARG A 299 -14.19 -25.16 -2.46
CA ARG A 299 -13.81 -25.54 -1.09
C ARG A 299 -13.30 -26.98 -1.04
N THR A 300 -13.94 -27.88 -1.77
CA THR A 300 -13.47 -29.27 -1.91
C THR A 300 -12.09 -29.33 -2.58
N SER A 301 -11.84 -28.50 -3.61
CA SER A 301 -10.53 -28.44 -4.28
C SER A 301 -9.44 -27.93 -3.34
N ILE A 302 -9.70 -26.83 -2.63
CA ILE A 302 -8.73 -26.22 -1.72
C ILE A 302 -8.46 -27.12 -0.51
N LEU A 303 -9.47 -27.77 0.06
CA LEU A 303 -9.29 -28.72 1.15
C LEU A 303 -8.28 -29.83 0.79
N LYS A 304 -8.33 -30.37 -0.44
CA LYS A 304 -7.36 -31.37 -0.90
C LYS A 304 -5.93 -30.83 -0.90
N ILE A 305 -5.75 -29.58 -1.31
CA ILE A 305 -4.45 -28.90 -1.33
C ILE A 305 -3.93 -28.70 0.09
N VAL A 306 -4.73 -28.11 0.98
CA VAL A 306 -4.25 -27.75 2.33
C VAL A 306 -4.13 -28.95 3.28
N SER A 307 -4.78 -30.07 2.95
CA SER A 307 -4.66 -31.33 3.70
C SER A 307 -3.49 -32.19 3.21
N ASP A 308 -2.93 -31.92 2.03
CA ASP A 308 -1.75 -32.61 1.50
C ASP A 308 -0.48 -31.91 2.00
N GLU A 309 0.20 -32.53 2.96
CA GLU A 309 1.42 -32.00 3.55
C GLU A 309 2.59 -31.91 2.57
N THR A 310 2.53 -32.64 1.45
CA THR A 310 3.56 -32.64 0.40
C THR A 310 3.30 -31.61 -0.69
N HIS A 311 2.13 -30.97 -0.69
CA HIS A 311 1.79 -30.00 -1.71
C HIS A 311 2.72 -28.78 -1.62
N PRO A 312 3.23 -28.23 -2.76
CA PRO A 312 4.19 -27.11 -2.74
C PRO A 312 3.72 -25.88 -1.96
N PHE A 313 2.43 -25.55 -2.04
CA PHE A 313 1.82 -24.51 -1.23
C PHE A 313 2.01 -24.75 0.28
N VAL A 314 1.70 -25.96 0.76
CA VAL A 314 1.76 -26.29 2.19
C VAL A 314 3.21 -26.32 2.67
N LEU A 315 4.11 -26.94 1.91
CA LEU A 315 5.54 -26.98 2.21
C LEU A 315 6.14 -25.57 2.35
N LYS A 316 5.81 -24.67 1.42
CA LYS A 316 6.26 -23.28 1.43
C LYS A 316 5.77 -22.54 2.68
N TRP A 317 4.45 -22.53 2.90
CA TRP A 317 3.87 -21.68 3.94
C TRP A 317 4.05 -22.23 5.35
N ARG A 318 4.13 -23.56 5.54
CA ARG A 318 4.56 -24.15 6.82
C ARG A 318 6.05 -23.91 7.09
N GLY A 319 6.89 -23.87 6.06
CA GLY A 319 8.32 -23.56 6.18
C GLY A 319 8.61 -22.12 6.62
N LEU A 320 7.62 -21.22 6.54
CA LEU A 320 7.71 -19.81 6.93
C LEU A 320 7.08 -19.55 8.31
N VAL A 321 7.20 -20.50 9.25
CA VAL A 321 6.52 -20.47 10.56
C VAL A 321 6.77 -19.20 11.39
N TYR A 322 7.92 -18.55 11.20
CA TYR A 322 8.29 -17.30 11.87
C TYR A 322 7.60 -16.06 11.28
N LEU A 323 7.10 -16.14 10.04
CA LEU A 323 6.41 -15.05 9.34
C LEU A 323 4.92 -15.31 9.15
N TYR A 324 4.51 -16.57 9.13
CA TYR A 324 3.15 -16.98 8.82
C TYR A 324 2.69 -18.13 9.71
N ARG A 325 1.64 -17.85 10.48
CA ARG A 325 0.85 -18.83 11.18
C ARG A 325 -0.22 -19.38 10.23
N MET A 326 -0.04 -20.62 9.80
CA MET A 326 -1.03 -21.28 8.94
C MET A 326 -2.33 -21.55 9.73
N PRO A 327 -3.49 -21.04 9.30
CA PRO A 327 -4.77 -21.35 9.94
C PRO A 327 -5.15 -22.83 9.76
N GLY A 328 -6.13 -23.29 10.53
CA GLY A 328 -6.75 -24.60 10.33
C GLY A 328 -7.31 -24.77 8.91
N VAL A 329 -7.37 -26.01 8.41
CA VAL A 329 -7.71 -26.33 7.01
C VAL A 329 -9.05 -25.74 6.56
N GLU A 330 -10.07 -25.75 7.41
CA GLU A 330 -11.38 -25.17 7.11
C GLU A 330 -11.32 -23.64 7.10
N THR A 331 -10.66 -23.04 8.11
CA THR A 331 -10.49 -21.60 8.25
C THR A 331 -9.75 -21.00 7.05
N ILE A 332 -8.60 -21.55 6.66
CA ILE A 332 -7.83 -21.05 5.51
C ILE A 332 -8.62 -21.18 4.21
N THR A 333 -9.39 -22.27 4.04
CA THR A 333 -10.25 -22.49 2.85
C THR A 333 -11.32 -21.41 2.72
N VAL A 334 -11.99 -21.06 3.83
CA VAL A 334 -13.00 -19.99 3.82
C VAL A 334 -12.36 -18.61 3.66
N MET A 335 -11.19 -18.40 4.26
CA MET A 335 -10.46 -17.13 4.14
C MET A 335 -9.97 -16.84 2.72
N SER A 336 -9.60 -17.84 1.92
CA SER A 336 -9.12 -17.65 0.55
C SER A 336 -10.25 -17.44 -0.47
N GLU A 337 -11.46 -17.94 -0.19
CA GLU A 337 -12.62 -17.93 -1.11
C GLU A 337 -13.01 -16.53 -1.62
N LYS A 338 -12.77 -15.49 -0.81
CA LYS A 338 -13.12 -14.11 -1.17
C LYS A 338 -12.50 -13.61 -2.48
N TYR A 339 -11.36 -14.17 -2.88
CA TYR A 339 -10.63 -13.77 -4.08
C TYR A 339 -11.16 -14.37 -5.38
N LEU A 340 -12.22 -15.18 -5.31
CA LEU A 340 -12.97 -15.65 -6.49
C LEU A 340 -13.84 -14.56 -7.14
N THR A 341 -14.05 -13.44 -6.46
CA THR A 341 -14.91 -12.37 -6.98
C THR A 341 -14.16 -11.47 -7.95
N ILE A 342 -14.81 -11.18 -9.09
CA ILE A 342 -14.27 -10.31 -10.15
C ILE A 342 -14.95 -8.93 -10.14
N MET A 343 -16.10 -8.84 -9.47
CA MET A 343 -16.83 -7.59 -9.32
C MET A 343 -16.60 -7.00 -7.93
N PRO A 344 -16.37 -5.69 -7.82
CA PRO A 344 -16.30 -5.02 -6.52
C PRO A 344 -17.57 -5.27 -5.71
N LYS A 345 -17.42 -5.73 -4.46
CA LYS A 345 -18.56 -5.95 -3.56
C LYS A 345 -19.05 -4.67 -2.89
N VAL A 346 -18.18 -3.68 -2.72
CA VAL A 346 -18.50 -2.36 -2.18
C VAL A 346 -18.84 -1.40 -3.32
N THR A 347 -19.93 -0.63 -3.17
CA THR A 347 -20.30 0.45 -4.08
C THR A 347 -19.62 1.74 -3.64
N ALA A 348 -19.10 2.51 -4.61
CA ALA A 348 -18.39 3.79 -4.44
C ALA A 348 -19.04 4.80 -3.46
N THR A 349 -20.33 4.67 -3.18
CA THR A 349 -21.17 5.56 -2.40
C THR A 349 -21.16 5.31 -0.89
N ASP A 350 -20.59 4.19 -0.42
CA ASP A 350 -20.86 3.72 0.95
C ASP A 350 -19.94 4.32 2.02
N ASP A 351 -18.78 4.90 1.66
CA ASP A 351 -17.76 5.31 2.66
C ASP A 351 -17.29 6.77 2.58
N PHE A 352 -17.38 7.44 1.43
CA PHE A 352 -16.82 8.79 1.25
C PHE A 352 -17.79 9.67 0.46
N PRO A 353 -17.99 10.95 0.84
CA PRO A 353 -18.79 11.86 0.05
C PRO A 353 -18.23 11.88 -1.37
N ALA A 354 -19.10 11.62 -2.35
CA ALA A 354 -18.70 11.67 -3.76
C ALA A 354 -18.17 13.07 -4.03
N THR A 355 -16.84 13.23 -4.08
CA THR A 355 -16.23 14.49 -4.52
C THR A 355 -16.80 14.78 -5.89
N GLU A 356 -17.53 15.89 -6.05
CA GLU A 356 -18.00 16.30 -7.36
C GLU A 356 -16.78 16.53 -8.25
N LEU A 357 -16.58 15.61 -9.17
CA LEU A 357 -15.46 15.67 -10.08
C LEU A 357 -15.82 16.65 -11.21
N PRO A 358 -14.91 17.56 -11.60
CA PRO A 358 -15.16 18.59 -12.60
C PRO A 358 -15.15 18.01 -14.03
N PHE A 359 -15.96 16.98 -14.28
CA PHE A 359 -16.18 16.44 -15.60
C PHE A 359 -16.93 17.46 -16.46
N VAL A 360 -16.56 17.53 -17.74
CA VAL A 360 -17.27 18.37 -18.70
C VAL A 360 -18.62 17.73 -19.00
N ASN A 361 -19.70 18.51 -18.84
CA ASN A 361 -21.01 18.09 -19.30
C ASN A 361 -21.05 18.16 -20.84
N ARG A 362 -21.17 16.99 -21.49
CA ARG A 362 -21.21 16.90 -22.96
C ARG A 362 -22.36 17.72 -23.56
N ASP A 363 -23.48 17.83 -22.85
CA ASP A 363 -24.67 18.55 -23.31
C ASP A 363 -24.48 20.07 -23.28
N SER A 364 -23.42 20.55 -22.62
CA SER A 364 -23.09 21.98 -22.55
C SER A 364 -22.18 22.47 -23.68
N ILE A 365 -21.64 21.56 -24.51
CA ILE A 365 -20.71 21.89 -25.59
C ILE A 365 -21.46 21.97 -26.92
N GLN A 366 -21.19 23.01 -27.72
CA GLN A 366 -21.73 23.10 -29.08
C GLN A 366 -21.30 21.90 -29.93
N LEU A 367 -22.25 21.31 -30.66
CA LEU A 367 -22.06 20.06 -31.39
C LEU A 367 -20.92 20.15 -32.41
N GLU A 368 -20.79 21.28 -33.11
CA GLU A 368 -19.79 21.51 -34.14
C GLU A 368 -18.37 21.53 -33.56
N ILE A 369 -18.21 22.13 -32.37
CA ILE A 369 -16.93 22.17 -31.65
C ILE A 369 -16.56 20.75 -31.22
N TRP A 370 -17.50 20.01 -30.63
CA TRP A 370 -17.27 18.64 -30.19
C TRP A 370 -16.93 17.70 -31.34
N GLN A 371 -17.59 17.85 -32.49
CA GLN A 371 -17.29 17.05 -33.68
C GLN A 371 -15.87 17.32 -34.21
N ARG A 372 -15.41 18.58 -34.21
CA ARG A 372 -14.03 18.91 -34.59
C ARG A 372 -13.01 18.25 -33.65
N GLU A 373 -13.28 18.28 -32.35
CA GLU A 373 -12.44 17.60 -31.36
C GLU A 373 -12.41 16.08 -31.58
N ASN A 374 -13.56 15.45 -31.86
CA ASN A 374 -13.62 14.02 -32.17
C ASN A 374 -12.79 13.66 -33.42
N VAL A 375 -12.74 14.53 -34.43
CA VAL A 375 -11.88 14.32 -35.61
C VAL A 375 -10.40 14.35 -35.21
N LEU A 376 -9.99 15.29 -34.36
CA LEU A 376 -8.62 15.36 -33.86
C LEU A 376 -8.26 14.13 -33.01
N ASP A 377 -9.17 13.67 -32.15
CA ASP A 377 -8.99 12.47 -31.35
C ASP A 377 -8.81 11.22 -32.24
N ASN A 378 -9.62 11.09 -33.29
CA ASN A 378 -9.46 9.98 -34.26
C ASN A 378 -8.14 10.06 -35.02
N ARG A 379 -7.65 11.26 -35.33
CA ARG A 379 -6.31 11.44 -35.93
C ARG A 379 -5.20 11.02 -34.98
N GLN A 380 -5.26 11.43 -33.70
CA GLN A 380 -4.29 11.01 -32.69
C GLN A 380 -4.30 9.48 -32.47
N ALA A 381 -5.48 8.87 -32.42
CA ALA A 381 -5.60 7.42 -32.31
C ALA A 381 -5.08 6.69 -33.56
N THR A 382 -5.28 7.26 -34.75
CA THR A 382 -4.71 6.72 -35.99
C THR A 382 -3.19 6.81 -35.99
N LEU A 383 -2.64 7.95 -35.56
CA LEU A 383 -1.19 8.12 -35.40
C LEU A 383 -0.62 7.10 -34.42
N ALA A 384 -1.24 6.95 -33.25
CA ALA A 384 -0.85 5.96 -32.25
C ALA A 384 -0.80 4.55 -32.83
N LYS A 385 -1.83 4.14 -33.60
CA LYS A 385 -1.88 2.83 -34.28
C LYS A 385 -0.74 2.65 -35.29
N LEU A 386 -0.41 3.69 -36.06
CA LEU A 386 0.67 3.65 -37.05
C LEU A 386 2.06 3.57 -36.40
N GLU A 387 2.23 4.22 -35.25
CA GLU A 387 3.48 4.26 -34.49
C GLU A 387 3.63 3.09 -33.49
N GLY A 388 2.64 2.20 -33.41
CA GLY A 388 2.63 1.10 -32.43
C GLY A 388 2.58 1.59 -30.97
N SER A 389 2.07 2.81 -30.75
CA SER A 389 1.99 3.47 -29.45
C SER A 389 0.54 3.55 -28.95
N SER A 390 0.34 3.98 -27.70
CA SER A 390 -1.00 4.24 -27.18
C SER A 390 -1.44 5.68 -27.43
N VAL A 391 -2.75 5.91 -27.59
CA VAL A 391 -3.29 7.28 -27.76
C VAL A 391 -2.97 8.17 -26.55
N GLY A 392 -2.83 7.57 -25.36
CA GLY A 392 -2.47 8.30 -24.16
C GLY A 392 -1.00 8.74 -24.12
N ASP A 393 -0.08 7.96 -24.70
CA ASP A 393 1.32 8.35 -24.88
C ASP A 393 1.43 9.50 -25.89
N ILE A 394 0.77 9.40 -27.05
CA ILE A 394 0.71 10.48 -28.05
C ILE A 394 0.23 11.80 -27.43
N ARG A 395 -0.82 11.76 -26.60
CA ARG A 395 -1.35 12.96 -25.93
C ARG A 395 -0.40 13.57 -24.91
N ARG A 396 0.48 12.78 -24.30
CA ARG A 396 1.51 13.26 -23.36
C ARG A 396 2.65 13.96 -24.09
N ASP A 397 2.98 13.49 -25.29
CA ASP A 397 4.08 14.02 -26.08
C ASP A 397 3.66 15.20 -26.97
N ASP A 398 2.41 15.25 -27.44
CA ASP A 398 1.90 16.28 -28.37
C ASP A 398 1.95 17.70 -27.78
N GLY A 399 1.79 17.86 -26.46
CA GLY A 399 1.93 19.15 -25.76
C GLY A 399 0.92 20.25 -26.12
N ARG A 400 0.08 20.06 -27.14
CA ARG A 400 -0.88 21.06 -27.64
C ARG A 400 -1.99 21.41 -26.66
N ARG A 401 -2.35 20.46 -25.79
CA ARG A 401 -3.46 20.57 -24.84
C ARG A 401 -3.04 20.05 -23.48
N ARG A 402 -3.59 20.65 -22.41
CA ARG A 402 -3.33 20.19 -21.05
C ARG A 402 -3.97 18.81 -20.86
N LEU A 403 -3.20 17.87 -20.32
CA LEU A 403 -3.67 16.50 -20.05
C LEU A 403 -4.95 16.45 -19.21
N LEU A 404 -5.10 17.39 -18.27
CA LEU A 404 -6.29 17.47 -17.42
C LEU A 404 -7.56 17.72 -18.22
N ASP A 405 -7.50 18.46 -19.31
CA ASP A 405 -8.69 18.79 -20.09
C ASP A 405 -9.23 17.54 -20.81
N PHE A 406 -8.33 16.66 -21.30
CA PHE A 406 -8.71 15.33 -21.79
C PHE A 406 -9.38 14.50 -20.70
N VAL A 407 -8.82 14.48 -19.49
CA VAL A 407 -9.37 13.70 -18.36
C VAL A 407 -10.78 14.19 -17.99
N LYS A 408 -11.01 15.50 -17.94
CA LYS A 408 -12.34 16.08 -17.67
C LYS A 408 -13.37 15.73 -18.74
N GLU A 409 -12.94 15.48 -19.98
CA GLU A 409 -13.78 14.97 -21.07
C GLU A 409 -13.93 13.44 -21.09
N LYS A 410 -13.37 12.76 -20.08
CA LYS A 410 -13.26 11.29 -19.99
C LYS A 410 -12.43 10.67 -21.11
N LYS A 411 -11.49 11.40 -21.68
CA LYS A 411 -10.57 10.91 -22.72
C LYS A 411 -9.33 10.28 -22.09
N CYS A 412 -8.78 9.25 -22.74
CA CYS A 412 -7.64 8.50 -22.24
C CYS A 412 -6.33 9.31 -22.28
N ILE A 413 -5.60 9.33 -21.17
CA ILE A 413 -4.21 9.80 -21.11
C ILE A 413 -3.28 8.74 -20.52
N CYS A 414 -3.72 7.48 -20.40
CA CYS A 414 -2.95 6.44 -19.75
C CYS A 414 -1.70 6.09 -20.56
N ARG A 415 -0.63 5.68 -19.86
CA ARG A 415 0.54 5.12 -20.53
C ARG A 415 0.20 3.77 -21.16
N SER A 416 1.00 3.33 -22.13
CA SER A 416 0.95 1.98 -22.69
C SER A 416 0.99 0.86 -21.63
N SER A 417 1.55 1.12 -20.44
CA SER A 417 1.56 0.17 -19.34
C SER A 417 0.19 -0.08 -18.70
N CYS A 418 -0.83 0.71 -19.02
CA CYS A 418 -2.19 0.55 -18.51
C CYS A 418 -3.01 -0.42 -19.39
N SER A 419 -3.80 -1.29 -18.77
CA SER A 419 -4.66 -2.26 -19.45
C SER A 419 -5.71 -1.61 -20.36
N CYS A 420 -6.15 -0.38 -20.08
CA CYS A 420 -7.09 0.33 -20.96
C CYS A 420 -6.43 0.94 -22.21
N ALA A 421 -5.09 0.95 -22.30
CA ALA A 421 -4.38 1.67 -23.36
C ALA A 421 -4.78 1.17 -24.75
N THR A 422 -4.86 -0.15 -24.93
CA THR A 422 -5.26 -0.77 -26.20
C THR A 422 -6.70 -0.43 -26.57
N ASP A 423 -7.66 -0.66 -25.66
CA ASP A 423 -9.08 -0.42 -25.92
C ASP A 423 -9.36 1.06 -26.23
N CYS A 424 -8.77 1.97 -25.45
CA CYS A 424 -8.91 3.41 -25.69
C CYS A 424 -8.21 3.88 -26.96
N THR A 425 -7.21 3.15 -27.45
CA THR A 425 -6.56 3.47 -28.74
C THR A 425 -7.40 2.95 -29.89
N MET A 426 -8.03 1.77 -29.73
CA MET A 426 -8.90 1.19 -30.75
C MET A 426 -10.20 1.97 -30.93
N ASP A 427 -10.83 2.37 -29.82
CA ASP A 427 -12.02 3.23 -29.77
C ASP A 427 -11.77 4.47 -28.90
N VAL A 428 -11.31 5.56 -29.53
CA VAL A 428 -10.91 6.80 -28.85
C VAL A 428 -12.07 7.61 -28.28
N LEU A 429 -13.30 7.33 -28.72
CA LEU A 429 -14.51 8.01 -28.25
C LEU A 429 -15.10 7.33 -27.01
N LEU A 430 -14.67 6.09 -26.73
CA LEU A 430 -15.02 5.38 -25.52
C LEU A 430 -14.50 6.15 -24.29
N PRO A 431 -15.35 6.40 -23.27
CA PRO A 431 -14.89 6.99 -22.02
C PRO A 431 -13.80 6.13 -21.38
N CYS A 432 -12.67 6.74 -21.06
CA CYS A 432 -11.57 6.05 -20.40
C CYS A 432 -11.95 5.69 -18.95
N PRO A 433 -11.84 4.41 -18.55
CA PRO A 433 -12.15 3.98 -17.19
C PRO A 433 -11.21 4.59 -16.14
N CYS A 434 -10.02 5.02 -16.53
CA CYS A 434 -9.05 5.65 -15.62
C CYS A 434 -9.30 7.16 -15.41
N SER A 435 -10.24 7.78 -16.10
CA SER A 435 -10.44 9.24 -16.02
C SER A 435 -10.80 9.70 -14.59
N GLU A 436 -11.68 8.98 -13.91
CA GLU A 436 -12.10 9.27 -12.52
C GLU A 436 -10.93 9.23 -11.53
N ARG A 437 -10.17 8.13 -11.51
CA ARG A 437 -9.02 7.98 -10.60
C ARG A 437 -7.94 9.03 -10.85
N ILE A 438 -7.66 9.34 -12.11
CA ILE A 438 -6.66 10.36 -12.48
C ILE A 438 -7.12 11.73 -11.99
N LEU A 439 -8.41 12.05 -12.15
CA LEU A 439 -8.94 13.34 -11.71
C LEU A 439 -8.88 13.48 -10.18
N ARG A 440 -9.19 12.42 -9.42
CA ARG A 440 -9.00 12.40 -7.96
C ARG A 440 -7.56 12.68 -7.56
N ILE A 441 -6.59 12.01 -8.19
CA ILE A 441 -5.16 12.18 -7.91
C ILE A 441 -4.72 13.62 -8.22
N VAL A 442 -5.15 14.19 -9.36
CA VAL A 442 -4.77 15.55 -9.75
C VAL A 442 -5.40 16.60 -8.82
N LEU A 443 -6.65 16.41 -8.39
CA LEU A 443 -7.31 17.32 -7.44
C LEU A 443 -6.60 17.28 -6.08
N ALA A 444 -6.27 16.10 -5.57
CA ALA A 444 -5.52 15.96 -4.33
C ALA A 444 -4.18 16.72 -4.34
N LYS A 445 -3.43 16.64 -5.44
CA LYS A 445 -2.17 17.38 -5.63
C LYS A 445 -2.32 18.90 -5.62
N ARG A 446 -3.49 19.42 -5.99
CA ARG A 446 -3.73 20.86 -6.11
C ARG A 446 -4.10 21.55 -4.80
N HIS A 447 -4.50 20.81 -3.77
CA HIS A 447 -4.84 21.41 -2.49
C HIS A 447 -3.58 21.99 -1.83
N GLU A 448 -3.57 23.30 -1.55
CA GLU A 448 -2.42 23.98 -0.95
C GLU A 448 -2.34 23.74 0.58
N ALA A 449 -3.47 23.53 1.24
CA ALA A 449 -3.58 23.30 2.69
C ALA A 449 -4.27 21.95 3.00
N ALA A 450 -4.47 21.66 4.28
CA ALA A 450 -5.41 20.63 4.70
C ALA A 450 -6.79 20.96 4.10
N GLY A 451 -7.24 20.15 3.13
CA GLY A 451 -8.55 20.34 2.50
C GLY A 451 -9.70 20.29 3.52
N GLU A 452 -10.86 20.81 3.14
CA GLU A 452 -12.04 20.95 4.03
C GLU A 452 -12.61 19.63 4.56
N GLN A 453 -12.31 18.51 3.89
CA GLN A 453 -12.73 17.17 4.31
C GLN A 453 -11.75 16.58 5.34
N ASP A 454 -12.30 15.76 6.24
CA ASP A 454 -11.53 14.99 7.21
C ASP A 454 -10.40 14.18 6.54
N PHE A 455 -9.26 14.10 7.23
CA PHE A 455 -8.04 13.48 6.72
C PHE A 455 -8.26 12.03 6.24
N GLY A 456 -8.97 11.22 7.03
CA GLY A 456 -9.21 9.81 6.73
C GLY A 456 -10.01 9.58 5.44
N PRO A 457 -11.19 10.21 5.29
CA PRO A 457 -11.96 10.18 4.05
C PRO A 457 -11.19 10.59 2.80
N ARG A 458 -10.41 11.67 2.85
CA ARG A 458 -9.56 12.10 1.73
C ARG A 458 -8.55 11.02 1.34
N CYS A 459 -7.88 10.45 2.34
CA CYS A 459 -6.92 9.37 2.15
C CYS A 459 -7.57 8.09 1.62
N GLY A 460 -8.82 7.80 2.01
CA GLY A 460 -9.60 6.70 1.47
C GLY A 460 -9.93 6.86 -0.02
N SER A 461 -10.33 8.07 -0.43
CA SER A 461 -10.54 8.42 -1.85
C SER A 461 -9.27 8.26 -2.69
N LEU A 462 -8.11 8.66 -2.14
CA LEU A 462 -6.81 8.44 -2.77
C LEU A 462 -6.42 6.96 -2.83
N ALA A 463 -6.59 6.22 -1.74
CA ALA A 463 -6.29 4.79 -1.68
C ALA A 463 -7.08 4.01 -2.73
N ARG A 464 -8.35 4.37 -2.92
CA ARG A 464 -9.18 3.86 -4.02
C ARG A 464 -8.55 4.14 -5.38
N ALA A 465 -8.21 5.40 -5.66
CA ALA A 465 -7.67 5.79 -6.96
C ALA A 465 -6.36 5.07 -7.29
N PHE A 466 -5.49 4.84 -6.30
CA PHE A 466 -4.24 4.09 -6.47
C PHE A 466 -4.45 2.59 -6.56
N PHE A 467 -5.38 2.00 -5.80
CA PHE A 467 -5.71 0.58 -5.97
C PHE A 467 -6.29 0.29 -7.36
N GLU A 468 -7.21 1.11 -7.85
CA GLU A 468 -7.70 1.04 -9.22
C GLU A 468 -6.55 1.18 -10.22
N GLY A 469 -5.53 2.00 -9.92
CA GLY A 469 -4.34 2.12 -10.73
C GLY A 469 -3.49 0.87 -10.81
N LEU A 470 -3.18 0.28 -9.65
CA LEU A 470 -2.44 -0.97 -9.54
C LEU A 470 -3.17 -2.12 -10.26
N ALA A 471 -4.50 -2.19 -10.10
CA ALA A 471 -5.33 -3.17 -10.80
C ALA A 471 -5.35 -2.99 -12.32
N MET A 472 -5.15 -1.77 -12.81
CA MET A 472 -5.10 -1.44 -14.23
C MET A 472 -3.71 -1.52 -14.85
N VAL A 473 -2.66 -1.90 -14.11
CA VAL A 473 -1.35 -2.19 -14.72
C VAL A 473 -1.46 -3.46 -15.57
N SER A 474 -1.03 -3.39 -16.82
CA SER A 474 -1.06 -4.53 -17.74
C SER A 474 -0.08 -5.62 -17.30
N ARG A 475 -0.50 -6.87 -17.46
CA ARG A 475 0.23 -8.07 -17.02
C ARG A 475 1.45 -8.38 -17.87
N GLU A 476 1.44 -7.89 -19.11
CA GLU A 476 2.52 -8.08 -20.07
C GLU A 476 3.69 -7.13 -19.80
N VAL A 477 3.54 -6.23 -18.83
CA VAL A 477 4.50 -5.20 -18.51
C VAL A 477 5.29 -5.60 -17.27
N ALA A 478 6.54 -5.17 -17.22
CA ALA A 478 7.44 -5.56 -16.16
C ALA A 478 7.01 -5.02 -14.79
N HIS A 479 7.35 -5.78 -13.75
CA HIS A 479 7.03 -5.53 -12.34
C HIS A 479 7.36 -4.10 -11.86
N TYR A 480 8.35 -3.43 -12.48
CA TYR A 480 8.73 -2.06 -12.13
C TYR A 480 7.58 -1.03 -12.31
N GLU A 481 6.57 -1.30 -13.14
CA GLU A 481 5.42 -0.40 -13.29
C GLU A 481 4.51 -0.40 -12.06
N LEU A 482 4.36 -1.54 -11.38
CA LEU A 482 3.66 -1.64 -10.09
C LEU A 482 4.40 -0.81 -9.04
N VAL A 483 5.72 -0.99 -8.97
CA VAL A 483 6.60 -0.21 -8.09
C VAL A 483 6.48 1.29 -8.38
N ALA A 484 6.45 1.68 -9.65
CA ALA A 484 6.33 3.08 -10.04
C ALA A 484 4.96 3.69 -9.67
N GLU A 485 3.85 2.95 -9.83
CA GLU A 485 2.52 3.42 -9.39
C GLU A 485 2.46 3.54 -7.87
N LEU A 486 3.04 2.59 -7.15
CA LEU A 486 3.09 2.63 -5.69
C LEU A 486 3.98 3.76 -5.16
N HIS A 487 5.12 4.02 -5.80
CA HIS A 487 5.98 5.15 -5.45
C HIS A 487 5.27 6.49 -5.65
N ARG A 488 4.49 6.65 -6.74
CA ARG A 488 3.62 7.83 -6.95
C ARG A 488 2.58 7.98 -5.84
N ALA A 489 2.07 6.86 -5.31
CA ALA A 489 1.16 6.88 -4.17
C ALA A 489 1.87 7.40 -2.91
N MET A 490 3.01 6.83 -2.55
CA MET A 490 3.77 7.23 -1.36
C MET A 490 4.11 8.72 -1.36
N GLN A 491 4.62 9.24 -2.49
CA GLN A 491 4.92 10.66 -2.63
C GLN A 491 3.70 11.56 -2.37
N LEU A 492 2.53 11.20 -2.90
CA LEU A 492 1.32 11.98 -2.71
C LEU A 492 0.79 11.89 -1.28
N PHE A 493 0.81 10.70 -0.67
CA PHE A 493 0.39 10.53 0.71
C PHE A 493 1.32 11.26 1.69
N GLU A 494 2.64 11.26 1.44
CA GLU A 494 3.62 12.05 2.20
C GLU A 494 3.32 13.55 2.12
N GLU A 495 3.00 14.07 0.93
CA GLU A 495 2.57 15.46 0.74
C GLU A 495 1.28 15.78 1.52
N VAL A 496 0.27 14.90 1.46
CA VAL A 496 -1.01 15.10 2.17
C VAL A 496 -0.83 15.02 3.70
N VAL A 497 -0.02 14.09 4.19
CA VAL A 497 0.32 13.97 5.62
C VAL A 497 1.06 15.23 6.09
N GLY A 498 2.05 15.69 5.33
CA GLY A 498 2.81 16.90 5.63
C GLY A 498 1.91 18.14 5.76
N LYS A 499 1.00 18.36 4.79
CA LYS A 499 0.02 19.46 4.81
C LYS A 499 -0.93 19.39 6.01
N GLN A 500 -1.38 18.18 6.38
CA GLN A 500 -2.26 17.99 7.53
C GLN A 500 -1.55 18.34 8.84
N ARG A 501 -0.33 17.84 9.04
CA ARG A 501 0.46 18.09 10.26
C ARG A 501 0.85 19.56 10.42
N GLN A 502 1.24 20.21 9.32
CA GLN A 502 1.54 21.65 9.34
C GLN A 502 0.33 22.47 9.80
N THR A 503 -0.86 22.11 9.32
CA THR A 503 -2.11 22.78 9.72
C THR A 503 -2.39 22.56 11.21
N ALA A 504 -2.25 21.32 11.70
CA ALA A 504 -2.42 20.99 13.12
C ALA A 504 -1.46 21.80 14.01
N ALA A 505 -0.18 21.85 13.65
CA ALA A 505 0.84 22.61 14.39
C ALA A 505 0.56 24.13 14.41
N THR A 506 0.03 24.70 13.33
CA THR A 506 -0.37 26.12 13.32
C THR A 506 -1.63 26.41 14.12
N GLY A 507 -2.59 25.47 14.16
CA GLY A 507 -3.80 25.59 14.96
C GLY A 507 -3.53 25.55 16.46
N SER A 508 -2.60 24.71 16.91
CA SER A 508 -2.20 24.61 18.32
C SER A 508 -1.43 25.83 18.84
N ARG A 509 -0.86 26.66 17.97
CA ARG A 509 -0.10 27.88 18.35
C ARG A 509 -0.98 29.14 18.49
N LEU A 510 -2.25 29.08 18.11
CA LEU A 510 -3.19 30.21 18.11
C LEU A 510 -4.22 30.13 19.25
N VAL A 511 -4.08 29.17 20.17
CA VAL A 511 -4.95 28.97 21.33
C VAL A 511 -4.27 29.45 22.62
#